data_AF-A0A512RQ08-F1
#
_entry.id   AF-A0A512RQ08-F1
#
_cell.length_a   1.000
_cell.length_b   1.000
_cell.length_c   1.000
_cell.angle_alpha   90.00
_cell.angle_beta   90.00
_cell.angle_gamma   90.00
#
_symmetry.space_group_name_H-M   'P 1'
#
loop_
_entity.id
_entity.type
_entity.pdbx_description
1 polymer ?
#
loop_
_entity_poly.entity_id
_entity_poly.type
_entity_poly.pdbx_seq_one_letter_code
_entity_poly.pdbx_strand_id
1 'polypeptide(L)'
;MKGYVIRIFIVLCTPVFGFSSSKTTFNTVKKDCFLLVAGGDANDPSDYTWTASALNCPGTGRICMIVISSSDVYTLPEAIEAGSDKWVGRPKVNQTALAEDLSNAAKSVSDPYTAPSGRIFYKEH
;
A
#
# COMPACT_ATOMS: atom_id res chain seq x y z
N MET A 1 42.29 -70.23 15.39
CA MET A 1 42.61 -68.85 15.79
C MET A 1 42.06 -67.93 14.72
N LYS A 2 40.97 -67.20 15.00
CA LYS A 2 40.30 -66.29 14.05
C LYS A 2 40.58 -64.87 14.53
N GLY A 3 41.44 -64.15 13.80
CA GLY A 3 41.80 -62.76 14.09
C GLY A 3 40.67 -61.82 13.66
N TYR A 4 40.24 -60.94 14.57
CA TYR A 4 39.26 -59.90 14.28
C TYR A 4 39.97 -58.67 13.72
N VAL A 5 39.61 -58.28 12.50
CA VAL A 5 40.07 -57.04 11.86
C VAL A 5 39.17 -55.90 12.34
N ILE A 6 39.70 -55.04 13.20
CA ILE A 6 39.02 -53.83 13.71
C ILE A 6 39.04 -52.78 12.59
N ARG A 7 37.88 -52.50 11.99
CA ARG A 7 37.71 -51.37 11.06
C ARG A 7 37.34 -50.12 11.83
N ILE A 8 38.31 -49.22 12.01
CA ILE A 8 38.13 -47.90 12.61
C ILE A 8 37.43 -47.00 11.58
N PHE A 9 36.17 -46.64 11.85
CA PHE A 9 35.41 -45.65 11.10
C PHE A 9 35.72 -44.26 11.66
N ILE A 10 36.53 -43.47 10.94
CA ILE A 10 36.81 -42.07 11.26
C ILE A 10 35.63 -41.24 10.73
N VAL A 11 34.78 -40.76 11.63
CA VAL A 11 33.70 -39.82 11.32
C VAL A 11 34.29 -38.40 11.28
N LEU A 12 34.51 -37.89 10.06
CA LEU A 12 34.89 -36.51 9.81
C LEU A 12 33.68 -35.59 10.06
N CYS A 13 33.74 -34.86 11.18
CA CYS A 13 32.75 -33.84 11.54
C CYS A 13 33.16 -32.52 10.87
N THR A 14 32.51 -32.15 9.77
CA THR A 14 32.69 -30.83 9.14
C THR A 14 31.78 -29.80 9.83
N PRO A 15 32.31 -28.67 10.33
CA PRO A 15 31.47 -27.59 10.82
C PRO A 15 30.79 -26.89 9.63
N VAL A 16 29.48 -27.07 9.51
CA VAL A 16 28.64 -26.26 8.62
C VAL A 16 28.55 -24.87 9.22
N PHE A 17 29.36 -23.94 8.73
CA PHE A 17 29.16 -22.51 8.97
C PHE A 17 27.89 -22.07 8.22
N GLY A 18 26.76 -22.08 8.94
CA GLY A 18 25.54 -21.45 8.48
C GLY A 18 25.73 -19.93 8.46
N PHE A 19 26.00 -19.37 7.28
CA PHE A 19 25.80 -17.95 7.04
C PHE A 19 24.29 -17.68 7.08
N SER A 20 23.79 -17.24 8.23
CA SER A 20 22.46 -16.65 8.33
C SER A 20 22.53 -15.25 7.73
N SER A 21 22.37 -15.16 6.43
CA SER A 21 22.06 -13.89 5.77
C SER A 21 20.67 -13.50 6.20
N SER A 22 20.55 -12.71 7.27
CA SER A 22 19.34 -11.93 7.54
C SER A 22 19.13 -11.03 6.33
N LYS A 23 18.33 -11.49 5.36
CA LYS A 23 17.67 -10.61 4.42
C LYS A 23 16.77 -9.74 5.27
N THR A 24 17.24 -8.54 5.61
CA THR A 24 16.37 -7.45 6.01
C THR A 24 15.46 -7.19 4.82
N THR A 25 14.32 -7.87 4.79
CA THR A 25 13.21 -7.50 3.92
C THR A 25 12.80 -6.12 4.38
N PHE A 26 13.33 -5.08 3.75
CA PHE A 26 12.66 -3.80 3.73
C PHE A 26 11.30 -4.09 3.09
N ASN A 27 10.27 -4.23 3.94
CA ASN A 27 8.89 -4.15 3.49
C ASN A 27 8.73 -2.72 2.94
N THR A 28 9.00 -2.53 1.65
CA THR A 28 8.46 -1.39 0.94
C THR A 28 6.95 -1.56 1.05
N VAL A 29 6.32 -0.81 1.97
CA VAL A 29 4.86 -0.75 2.07
C VAL A 29 4.38 -0.49 0.65
N LYS A 30 3.65 -1.44 0.07
CA LYS A 30 3.17 -1.31 -1.29
C LYS A 30 2.20 -0.13 -1.30
N LYS A 31 2.60 0.96 -1.96
CA LYS A 31 1.80 2.17 -2.11
C LYS A 31 0.98 2.03 -3.38
N ASP A 32 -0.34 2.12 -3.23
CA ASP A 32 -1.25 2.18 -4.37
C ASP A 32 -1.63 3.63 -4.63
N CYS A 33 -1.55 4.03 -5.91
CA CYS A 33 -1.86 5.38 -6.34
C CYS A 33 -3.24 5.38 -7.00
N PHE A 34 -4.12 6.28 -6.57
CA PHE A 34 -5.45 6.42 -7.13
C PHE A 34 -5.71 7.87 -7.56
N LEU A 35 -5.96 8.04 -8.86
CA LEU A 35 -6.31 9.32 -9.47
C LEU A 35 -7.82 9.54 -9.34
N LEU A 36 -8.23 10.69 -8.81
CA LEU A 36 -9.62 11.12 -8.84
C LEU A 36 -9.97 11.57 -10.25
N VAL A 37 -11.07 11.06 -10.82
CA VAL A 37 -11.55 11.50 -12.13
C VAL A 37 -11.91 12.99 -12.09
N ALA A 38 -11.71 13.69 -13.21
CA ALA A 38 -11.98 15.11 -13.28
C ALA A 38 -13.48 15.39 -12.97
N GLY A 39 -13.73 16.19 -11.93
CA GLY A 39 -15.08 16.51 -11.48
C GLY A 39 -15.73 15.49 -10.54
N GLY A 40 -15.02 14.41 -10.18
CA GLY A 40 -15.49 13.40 -9.23
C GLY A 40 -15.55 13.90 -7.78
N ASP A 41 -16.23 13.13 -6.94
CA ASP A 41 -16.31 13.31 -5.50
C ASP A 41 -15.15 12.58 -4.80
N ALA A 42 -14.37 13.32 -4.01
CA ALA A 42 -13.27 12.75 -3.24
C ALA A 42 -13.72 11.77 -2.14
N ASN A 43 -15.02 11.71 -1.84
CA ASN A 43 -15.59 10.79 -0.86
C ASN A 43 -16.27 9.57 -1.51
N ASP A 44 -16.36 9.49 -2.84
CA ASP A 44 -16.88 8.32 -3.55
C ASP A 44 -15.72 7.41 -4.00
N PRO A 45 -15.59 6.18 -3.48
CA PRO A 45 -14.56 5.23 -3.93
C PRO A 45 -14.60 4.95 -5.44
N SER A 46 -15.75 5.12 -6.08
CA SER A 46 -15.98 4.82 -7.50
C SER A 46 -15.30 5.82 -8.43
N ASP A 47 -15.08 7.04 -7.96
CA ASP A 47 -14.47 8.13 -8.73
C ASP A 47 -12.94 8.05 -8.77
N TYR A 48 -12.36 7.07 -8.09
CA TYR A 48 -10.92 6.85 -8.02
C TYR A 48 -10.47 5.75 -8.97
N THR A 49 -9.54 6.06 -9.88
CA THR A 49 -8.92 5.09 -10.81
C THR A 49 -7.49 4.78 -10.40
N TRP A 50 -7.14 3.48 -10.36
CA TRP A 50 -5.77 3.06 -10.07
C TRP A 50 -4.81 3.53 -11.17
N THR A 51 -3.63 4.00 -10.76
CA THR A 51 -2.52 4.37 -11.63
C THR A 51 -1.23 3.72 -11.12
N ALA A 52 -0.37 3.31 -12.05
CA ALA A 52 0.92 2.71 -11.71
C ALA A 52 1.88 3.71 -11.05
N SER A 53 1.70 5.01 -11.30
CA SER A 53 2.60 6.06 -10.84
C SER A 53 1.85 7.31 -10.43
N ALA A 54 2.46 8.06 -9.50
CA ALA A 54 2.04 9.38 -9.13
C ALA A 54 2.10 10.33 -10.35
N LEU A 55 0.96 10.95 -10.70
CA LEU A 55 0.87 11.96 -11.74
C LEU A 55 1.10 13.36 -11.16
N ASN A 56 1.57 14.29 -11.99
CA ASN A 56 1.65 15.69 -11.61
C ASN A 56 0.23 16.26 -11.54
N CYS A 57 -0.20 16.58 -10.32
CA CYS A 57 -1.44 17.27 -10.04
C CYS A 57 -1.16 18.79 -10.03
N PRO A 58 -1.61 19.55 -11.05
CA PRO A 58 -1.09 20.89 -11.32
C PRO A 58 -1.74 22.02 -10.49
N GLY A 59 -2.54 21.71 -9.47
CA GLY A 59 -3.16 22.72 -8.61
C GLY A 59 -3.09 22.37 -7.12
N THR A 60 -3.59 23.28 -6.29
CA THR A 60 -3.43 23.23 -4.83
C THR A 60 -4.73 22.98 -4.06
N GLY A 61 -5.88 22.92 -4.75
CA GLY A 61 -7.17 23.19 -4.13
C GLY A 61 -8.01 21.96 -3.85
N ARG A 62 -8.34 21.20 -4.89
CA ARG A 62 -9.06 19.92 -4.75
C ARG A 62 -8.09 18.76 -4.59
N ILE A 63 -8.56 17.58 -4.22
CA ILE A 63 -7.73 16.36 -4.29
C ILE A 63 -7.77 15.87 -5.74
N CYS A 64 -6.60 15.63 -6.33
CA CYS A 64 -6.43 15.08 -7.68
C CYS A 64 -5.99 13.62 -7.61
N MET A 65 -5.21 13.25 -6.59
CA MET A 65 -4.73 11.89 -6.43
C MET A 65 -4.53 11.59 -4.95
N ILE A 66 -4.68 10.32 -4.59
CA ILE A 66 -4.34 9.80 -3.28
C ILE A 66 -3.28 8.70 -3.44
N VAL A 67 -2.32 8.67 -2.53
CA VAL A 67 -1.30 7.63 -2.42
C VAL A 67 -1.46 7.03 -1.04
N ILE A 68 -1.90 5.79 -1.00
CA ILE A 68 -2.30 5.11 0.24
C ILE A 68 -1.66 3.73 0.34
N SER A 69 -1.60 3.20 1.56
CA SER A 69 -1.20 1.80 1.79
C SER A 69 -2.27 0.85 1.25
N SER A 70 -1.87 -0.35 0.83
CA SER A 70 -2.80 -1.41 0.42
C SER A 70 -3.80 -1.81 1.51
N SER A 71 -3.53 -1.49 2.79
CA SER A 71 -4.49 -1.69 3.90
C SER A 71 -5.72 -0.78 3.81
N ASP A 72 -5.58 0.38 3.17
CA ASP A 72 -6.65 1.35 2.96
C ASP A 72 -7.38 1.13 1.63
N VAL A 73 -7.13 -0.01 0.97
CA VAL A 73 -7.81 -0.45 -0.26
C VAL A 73 -8.81 -1.54 0.09
N TYR A 74 -10.02 -1.41 -0.45
CA TYR A 74 -11.10 -2.36 -0.26
C TYR A 74 -10.72 -3.75 -0.79
N THR A 75 -10.75 -4.73 0.10
CA THR A 75 -10.81 -6.14 -0.28
C THR A 75 -12.24 -6.55 -0.66
N LEU A 76 -12.40 -7.70 -1.32
CA LEU A 76 -13.71 -8.25 -1.67
C LEU A 76 -14.72 -8.30 -0.50
N PRO A 77 -14.39 -8.88 0.67
CA PRO A 77 -15.34 -8.92 1.79
C PRO A 77 -15.70 -7.52 2.31
N GLU A 78 -14.72 -6.64 2.46
CA GLU A 78 -14.95 -5.29 2.99
C GLU A 78 -15.82 -4.43 2.04
N ALA A 79 -15.67 -4.59 0.73
CA ALA A 79 -16.45 -3.88 -0.26
C ALA A 79 -17.93 -4.27 -0.20
N ILE A 80 -18.20 -5.57 -0.04
CA ILE A 80 -19.55 -6.12 0.13
C ILE A 80 -20.17 -5.62 1.44
N GLU A 81 -19.43 -5.64 2.55
CA GLU A 81 -19.88 -5.11 3.84
C GLU A 81 -20.20 -3.61 3.79
N ALA A 82 -19.42 -2.85 3.02
CA ALA A 82 -19.65 -1.43 2.80
C ALA A 82 -20.80 -1.13 1.83
N GLY A 83 -21.36 -2.16 1.17
CA GLY A 83 -22.57 -2.06 0.35
C GLY A 83 -22.34 -2.04 -1.17
N SER A 84 -21.11 -2.27 -1.66
CA SER A 84 -20.85 -2.37 -3.10
C SER A 84 -19.64 -3.26 -3.44
N ASP A 85 -19.87 -4.30 -4.23
CA ASP A 85 -18.83 -5.15 -4.82
C ASP A 85 -17.94 -4.41 -5.85
N LYS A 86 -18.41 -3.27 -6.37
CA LYS A 86 -17.64 -2.43 -7.31
C LYS A 86 -16.49 -1.67 -6.65
N TRP A 87 -16.49 -1.60 -5.32
CA TRP A 87 -15.44 -0.93 -4.57
C TRP A 87 -14.20 -1.80 -4.37
N VAL A 88 -14.19 -3.05 -4.80
CA VAL A 88 -13.00 -3.90 -4.69
C VAL A 88 -11.82 -3.28 -5.43
N GLY A 89 -10.69 -3.15 -4.74
CA GLY A 89 -9.50 -2.50 -5.26
C GLY A 89 -9.58 -0.97 -5.29
N ARG A 90 -10.64 -0.37 -4.74
CA ARG A 90 -10.80 1.09 -4.60
C ARG A 90 -10.36 1.54 -3.21
N PRO A 91 -9.97 2.82 -3.05
CA PRO A 91 -9.62 3.37 -1.76
C PRO A 91 -10.83 3.48 -0.83
N LYS A 92 -10.61 3.25 0.47
CA LYS A 92 -11.61 3.31 1.55
C LYS A 92 -11.99 4.75 1.94
N VAL A 93 -12.17 5.64 0.97
CA VAL A 93 -12.32 7.10 1.18
C VAL A 93 -13.56 7.50 1.96
N ASN A 94 -14.55 6.61 2.03
CA ASN A 94 -15.80 6.73 2.80
C ASN A 94 -15.73 6.05 4.18
N GLN A 95 -14.60 5.43 4.55
CA GLN A 95 -14.37 4.91 5.90
C GLN A 95 -13.75 5.98 6.79
N THR A 96 -14.18 6.04 8.05
CA THR A 96 -13.81 7.10 9.00
C THR A 96 -12.31 7.40 9.00
N ALA A 97 -11.45 6.39 9.00
CA ALA A 97 -10.01 6.56 9.05
C ALA A 97 -9.41 7.32 7.85
N LEU A 98 -9.86 7.06 6.62
CA LEU A 98 -9.34 7.75 5.42
C LEU A 98 -10.15 9.02 5.12
N ALA A 99 -11.45 9.01 5.40
CA ALA A 99 -12.35 10.16 5.21
C ALA A 99 -11.93 11.35 6.09
N GLU A 100 -11.60 11.11 7.36
CA GLU A 100 -11.15 12.17 8.28
C GLU A 100 -9.82 12.76 7.82
N ASP A 101 -8.86 11.94 7.40
CA ASP A 101 -7.58 12.44 6.92
C ASP A 101 -7.71 13.24 5.61
N LEU A 102 -8.57 12.80 4.69
CA LEU A 102 -8.89 13.54 3.47
C LEU A 102 -9.54 14.90 3.81
N SER A 103 -10.48 14.92 4.76
CA SER A 103 -11.15 16.13 5.23
C SER A 103 -10.19 17.09 5.93
N ASN A 104 -9.29 16.57 6.77
CA ASN A 104 -8.26 17.35 7.45
C ASN A 104 -7.26 17.94 6.46
N ALA A 105 -6.83 17.14 5.47
CA ALA A 105 -6.01 17.65 4.38
C ALA A 105 -6.76 18.74 3.59
N ALA A 106 -8.08 18.60 3.35
CA ALA A 106 -8.88 19.60 2.64
C ALA A 106 -8.92 20.95 3.37
N LYS A 107 -8.95 20.94 4.71
CA LYS A 107 -9.01 22.15 5.54
C LYS A 107 -7.66 22.88 5.67
N SER A 108 -6.53 22.21 5.49
CA SER A 108 -5.21 22.77 5.83
C SER A 108 -4.70 23.84 4.87
N VAL A 109 -5.34 24.06 3.72
CA VAL A 109 -4.90 25.07 2.74
C VAL A 109 -6.11 25.74 2.07
N SER A 110 -6.24 27.06 2.23
CA SER A 110 -7.11 27.90 1.41
C SER A 110 -6.42 28.09 0.05
N ASP A 111 -6.92 27.46 -1.01
CA ASP A 111 -6.37 27.68 -2.35
C ASP A 111 -6.87 29.02 -2.93
N PRO A 112 -5.99 29.97 -3.29
CA PRO A 112 -6.37 31.19 -4.01
C PRO A 112 -6.84 30.94 -5.45
N TYR A 113 -6.64 29.74 -5.99
CA TYR A 113 -7.05 29.31 -7.32
C TYR A 113 -8.14 28.23 -7.25
N THR A 114 -9.32 28.53 -7.78
CA THR A 114 -10.35 27.54 -8.15
C THR A 114 -9.94 26.78 -9.41
N ALA A 115 -8.75 26.18 -9.44
CA ALA A 115 -8.35 25.32 -10.54
C ALA A 115 -9.15 24.00 -10.49
N PRO A 116 -9.61 23.46 -11.64
CA PRO A 116 -10.28 22.16 -11.69
C PRO A 116 -9.32 21.01 -11.34
N SER A 117 -8.02 21.27 -11.41
CA SER A 117 -6.95 20.31 -11.15
C SER A 117 -6.50 20.41 -9.70
N GLY A 118 -6.58 19.28 -8.98
CA GLY A 118 -6.27 19.21 -7.56
C GLY A 118 -4.78 18.98 -7.23
N ARG A 119 -4.54 18.51 -5.99
CA ARG A 119 -3.27 18.17 -5.34
C ARG A 119 -3.16 16.67 -5.03
N ILE A 120 -1.98 16.19 -4.64
CA ILE A 120 -1.78 14.80 -4.18
C ILE A 120 -1.92 14.72 -2.66
N PHE A 121 -2.71 13.76 -2.18
CA PHE A 121 -2.79 13.37 -0.77
C PHE A 121 -1.93 12.14 -0.53
N TYR A 122 -1.07 12.19 0.48
CA TYR A 122 -0.20 11.09 0.87
C TYR A 122 -0.60 10.61 2.26
N LYS A 123 -0.92 9.33 2.39
CA LYS A 123 -1.11 8.68 3.69
C LYS A 123 -0.21 7.46 3.76
N GLU A 124 0.80 7.58 4.60
CA GLU A 124 1.75 6.52 4.91
C GLU A 124 1.46 6.06 6.35
N HIS A 125 1.07 4.79 6.50
CA HIS A 125 0.96 4.13 7.79
C HIS A 125 2.20 3.29 8.06
#